data_AF-A0A5Q0NNB3-F1
#
_entry.id   AF-A0A5Q0NNB3-F1
#
_cell.length_a   1.000
_cell.length_b   1.000
_cell.length_c   1.000
_cell.angle_alpha   90.00
_cell.angle_beta   90.00
_cell.angle_gamma   90.00
#
_symmetry.space_group_name_H-M   'P 1'
#
loop_
_entity.id
_entity.type
_entity.pdbx_description
1 polymer ?
#
loop_
_entity_poly.entity_id
_entity_poly.type
_entity_poly.pdbx_seq_one_letter_code
_entity_poly.pdbx_strand_id
1 'polypeptide(L)'
;MLDHRWSTRRLQVVYDGGECSRVKKTQMIARDPLVQKYLRVCYKQFDELNCGRCSKCIRTMATLQVLGELQNFSTFPERVDLAAARNFQLQGKNDASRIRDVYQLARQYPAHAELAGALAEMLDRYDAAVSE
;
A
#
# COMPACT_ATOMS: atom_id res chain seq x y z
N MET A 1 -1.41 16.99 -10.79
CA MET A 1 -1.70 18.20 -9.99
C MET A 1 -2.88 18.86 -10.66
N LEU A 2 -4.03 18.98 -9.97
CA LEU A 2 -5.18 19.69 -10.53
C LEU A 2 -4.93 21.19 -10.34
N ASP A 3 -4.96 21.93 -11.44
CA ASP A 3 -4.87 23.39 -11.47
C ASP A 3 -6.13 24.00 -10.83
N HIS A 4 -5.97 25.13 -10.13
CA HIS A 4 -7.03 25.99 -9.59
C HIS A 4 -8.11 26.33 -10.63
N ARG A 5 -7.81 26.19 -11.93
CA ARG A 5 -8.74 26.33 -13.07
C ARG A 5 -9.99 25.46 -13.03
N TRP A 6 -10.11 24.50 -12.13
CA TRP A 6 -11.32 23.69 -11.95
C TRP A 6 -12.30 24.31 -10.94
N SER A 7 -11.92 25.39 -10.26
CA SER A 7 -12.81 26.18 -9.40
C SER A 7 -13.56 27.25 -10.20
N THR A 8 -14.74 27.65 -9.74
CA THR A 8 -15.54 28.77 -10.28
C THR A 8 -15.90 29.74 -9.16
N ARG A 9 -16.58 30.85 -9.48
CA ARG A 9 -17.04 31.84 -8.48
C ARG A 9 -17.93 31.23 -7.37
N ARG A 10 -18.66 30.15 -7.65
CA ARG A 10 -19.62 29.52 -6.71
C ARG A 10 -19.20 28.12 -6.24
N LEU A 11 -18.06 27.60 -6.70
CA LEU A 11 -17.58 26.25 -6.39
C LEU A 11 -16.06 26.26 -6.23
N GLN A 12 -15.57 25.79 -5.09
CA GLN A 12 -14.14 25.61 -4.85
C GLN A 12 -13.79 24.12 -4.88
N VAL A 13 -12.79 23.76 -5.68
CA VAL A 13 -12.19 22.41 -5.68
C VAL A 13 -10.89 22.49 -4.89
N VAL A 14 -10.87 21.90 -3.70
CA VAL A 14 -9.67 21.79 -2.87
C VAL A 14 -9.07 20.41 -3.06
N TYR A 15 -7.81 20.37 -3.48
CA TYR A 15 -7.05 19.13 -3.56
C TYR A 15 -6.30 18.93 -2.24
N ASP A 16 -6.74 17.95 -1.45
CA ASP A 16 -6.17 17.63 -0.14
C ASP A 16 -5.49 16.25 -0.12
N GLY A 17 -4.38 16.16 0.60
CA GLY A 17 -3.68 14.91 0.89
C GLY A 17 -2.79 14.38 -0.24
N GLY A 18 -2.48 15.14 -1.28
CA GLY A 18 -1.56 14.70 -2.33
C GLY A 18 -0.08 14.78 -1.96
N GLU A 19 0.23 15.64 -1.00
CA GLU A 19 1.55 15.84 -0.39
C GLU A 19 1.95 14.70 0.57
N CYS A 20 1.00 13.82 0.92
CA CYS A 20 1.20 12.74 1.86
C CYS A 20 1.24 11.38 1.15
N SER A 21 2.35 10.64 1.31
CA SER A 21 2.52 9.30 0.74
C SER A 21 1.49 8.32 1.32
N ARG A 22 1.22 7.22 0.59
CA ARG A 22 0.28 6.21 1.09
C ARG A 22 0.77 5.54 2.37
N VAL A 23 2.08 5.38 2.52
CA VAL A 23 2.69 4.90 3.76
C VAL A 23 2.36 5.84 4.93
N LYS A 24 2.60 7.14 4.76
CA LYS A 24 2.34 8.14 5.82
C LYS A 24 0.85 8.23 6.17
N LYS A 25 -0.04 8.15 5.17
CA LYS A 25 -1.49 8.07 5.43
C LYS A 25 -1.86 6.85 6.26
N THR A 26 -1.34 5.67 5.92
CA THR A 26 -1.58 4.45 6.71
C THR A 26 -1.06 4.61 8.14
N GLN A 27 0.14 5.16 8.34
CA GLN A 27 0.69 5.43 9.66
C GLN A 27 -0.23 6.28 10.54
N MET A 28 -0.82 7.34 9.96
CA MET A 28 -1.71 8.24 10.70
C MET A 28 -2.99 7.57 11.20
N ILE A 29 -3.46 6.51 10.54
CA ILE A 29 -4.74 5.87 10.84
C ILE A 29 -4.62 4.44 11.37
N ALA A 30 -3.40 3.88 11.47
CA ALA A 30 -3.19 2.46 11.78
C ALA A 30 -3.72 2.04 13.17
N ARG A 31 -3.81 3.01 14.10
CA ARG A 31 -4.25 2.81 15.49
C ARG A 31 -5.71 3.23 15.74
N ASP A 32 -6.42 3.66 14.70
CA ASP A 32 -7.83 4.04 14.83
C ASP A 32 -8.71 2.76 14.89
N PRO A 33 -9.55 2.58 15.93
CA PRO A 33 -10.35 1.37 16.09
C PRO A 33 -11.37 1.12 14.97
N LEU A 34 -11.92 2.17 14.36
CA LEU A 34 -12.85 2.02 13.23
C LEU A 34 -12.10 1.56 11.98
N VAL A 35 -10.90 2.08 11.78
CA VAL A 35 -10.02 1.66 10.67
C VAL A 35 -9.60 0.21 10.84
N GLN A 36 -9.17 -0.20 12.04
CA GLN A 36 -8.83 -1.59 12.35
C GLN A 36 -9.98 -2.56 12.09
N LYS A 37 -11.22 -2.13 12.36
CA LYS A 37 -12.42 -2.96 12.22
C LYS A 37 -12.99 -3.02 10.80
N TYR A 38 -12.84 -1.97 10.00
CA TYR A 38 -13.62 -1.80 8.75
C TYR A 38 -12.80 -1.44 7.51
N LEU A 39 -11.47 -1.28 7.60
CA LEU A 39 -10.66 -0.85 6.46
C LEU A 39 -10.81 -1.80 5.26
N ARG A 40 -11.26 -1.26 4.14
CA ARG A 40 -11.31 -1.92 2.83
C ARG A 40 -10.44 -1.18 1.82
N VAL A 41 -9.42 -1.84 1.31
CA VAL A 41 -8.55 -1.33 0.23
C VAL A 41 -8.64 -2.17 -1.03
N CYS A 42 -9.18 -3.39 -0.94
CA CYS A 42 -9.22 -4.33 -2.03
C CYS A 42 -10.13 -3.87 -3.16
N TYR A 43 -9.72 -4.15 -4.40
CA TYR A 43 -10.51 -3.90 -5.61
C TYR A 43 -10.96 -5.18 -6.32
N LYS A 44 -10.55 -6.36 -5.83
CA LYS A 44 -10.75 -7.64 -6.52
C LYS A 44 -11.90 -8.47 -5.97
N GLN A 45 -12.23 -8.35 -4.68
CA GLN A 45 -13.20 -9.21 -4.02
C GLN A 45 -14.31 -8.40 -3.38
N PHE A 46 -15.57 -8.82 -3.54
CA PHE A 46 -16.74 -8.10 -3.03
C PHE A 46 -17.31 -8.70 -1.75
N ASP A 47 -17.21 -10.02 -1.58
CA ASP A 47 -17.79 -10.73 -0.42
C ASP A 47 -16.93 -10.61 0.84
N GLU A 48 -15.61 -10.57 0.68
CA GLU A 48 -14.64 -10.29 1.74
C GLU A 48 -14.18 -8.84 1.68
N LEU A 49 -13.81 -8.26 2.84
CA LEU A 49 -13.30 -6.88 2.88
C LEU A 49 -11.95 -6.76 2.14
N ASN A 50 -11.00 -7.67 2.36
CA ASN A 50 -9.71 -7.64 1.65
C ASN A 50 -9.15 -9.02 1.31
N CYS A 51 -8.80 -9.24 0.04
CA CYS A 51 -8.31 -10.53 -0.44
C CYS A 51 -6.87 -10.91 -0.03
N GLY A 52 -6.13 -10.04 0.66
CA GLY A 52 -4.72 -10.23 1.03
C GLY A 52 -3.68 -10.26 -0.09
N ARG A 53 -4.07 -10.53 -1.35
CA ARG A 53 -3.15 -10.90 -2.45
C ARG A 53 -3.10 -9.94 -3.64
N CYS A 54 -3.89 -8.87 -3.66
CA CYS A 54 -3.78 -7.84 -4.71
C CYS A 54 -2.77 -6.76 -4.30
N SER A 55 -2.23 -5.98 -5.26
CA SER A 55 -1.22 -4.95 -4.93
C SER A 55 -1.67 -3.93 -3.89
N LYS A 56 -2.97 -3.60 -3.85
CA LYS A 56 -3.51 -2.73 -2.79
C LYS A 56 -3.45 -3.40 -1.41
N CYS A 57 -3.86 -4.67 -1.32
CA CYS A 57 -3.78 -5.42 -0.07
C CYS A 57 -2.32 -5.61 0.37
N ILE A 58 -1.46 -6.11 -0.53
CA ILE A 58 -0.05 -6.40 -0.24
C ILE A 58 0.64 -5.16 0.34
N ARG A 59 0.56 -4.01 -0.33
CA ARG A 59 1.27 -2.80 0.13
C ARG A 59 0.72 -2.24 1.45
N THR A 60 -0.60 -2.30 1.65
CA THR A 60 -1.24 -1.84 2.89
C THR A 60 -0.88 -2.78 4.04
N MET A 61 -1.00 -4.09 3.87
CA MET A 61 -0.61 -5.08 4.86
C MET A 61 0.88 -5.00 5.18
N ALA A 62 1.74 -4.87 4.19
CA ALA A 62 3.19 -4.72 4.40
C ALA A 62 3.50 -3.46 5.21
N THR A 63 2.82 -2.34 4.94
CA THR A 63 2.97 -1.12 5.75
C THR A 63 2.53 -1.38 7.20
N LEU A 64 1.35 -1.96 7.41
CA LEU A 64 0.83 -2.27 8.75
C LEU A 64 1.70 -3.28 9.49
N GLN A 65 2.27 -4.26 8.80
CA GLN A 65 3.16 -5.27 9.37
C GLN A 65 4.47 -4.64 9.84
N VAL A 66 5.05 -3.71 9.06
CA VAL A 66 6.25 -2.96 9.48
C VAL A 66 5.96 -2.05 10.67
N LEU A 67 4.74 -1.54 10.78
CA LEU A 67 4.31 -0.74 11.94
C LEU A 67 3.97 -1.58 13.18
N GLY A 68 3.92 -2.91 13.06
CA GLY A 68 3.46 -3.78 14.13
C GLY A 68 1.98 -3.59 14.46
N GLU A 69 1.16 -3.23 13.48
CA GLU A 69 -0.28 -2.97 13.66
C GLU A 69 -1.16 -3.95 12.89
N LEU A 70 -0.62 -4.74 11.97
CA LEU A 70 -1.41 -5.64 11.10
C LEU A 70 -2.30 -6.62 11.90
N GLN A 71 -1.80 -7.14 13.02
CA GLN A 71 -2.54 -8.07 13.87
C GLN A 71 -3.81 -7.47 14.49
N ASN A 72 -3.93 -6.15 14.50
CA ASN A 72 -5.13 -5.46 15.00
C ASN A 72 -6.25 -5.39 13.94
N PHE A 73 -5.96 -5.74 12.68
CA PHE A 73 -6.91 -5.65 11.57
C PHE A 73 -7.55 -7.01 11.27
N SER A 74 -8.77 -7.23 11.77
CA SER A 74 -9.56 -8.43 11.44
C SER A 74 -9.99 -8.51 9.97
N THR A 75 -9.82 -7.41 9.23
CA THR A 75 -10.17 -7.30 7.81
C THR A 75 -9.09 -7.84 6.86
N PHE A 76 -7.94 -8.29 7.39
CA PHE A 76 -6.82 -8.84 6.62
C PHE A 76 -6.38 -10.20 7.18
N PRO A 77 -5.64 -11.00 6.40
CA PRO A 77 -4.85 -12.10 6.95
C PRO A 77 -3.80 -11.60 7.96
N GLU A 78 -3.39 -12.48 8.88
CA GLU A 78 -2.47 -12.14 9.99
C GLU A 78 -1.10 -11.64 9.54
N ARG A 79 -0.63 -12.06 8.36
CA ARG A 79 0.67 -11.68 7.80
C ARG A 79 0.63 -11.58 6.28
N VAL A 80 1.55 -10.81 5.72
CA VAL A 80 1.80 -10.80 4.28
C VAL A 80 2.34 -12.17 3.85
N ASP A 81 1.70 -12.78 2.85
CA ASP A 81 2.25 -13.94 2.16
C ASP A 81 3.42 -13.48 1.28
N LEU A 82 4.64 -13.79 1.73
CA LEU A 82 5.87 -13.40 1.04
C LEU A 82 6.01 -14.08 -0.32
N ALA A 83 5.52 -15.32 -0.49
CA ALA A 83 5.57 -16.01 -1.76
C ALA A 83 4.59 -15.36 -2.76
N ALA A 84 3.39 -15.01 -2.31
CA ALA A 84 2.43 -14.27 -3.14
C ALA A 84 2.96 -12.87 -3.51
N ALA A 85 3.56 -12.14 -2.57
CA ALA A 85 4.19 -10.84 -2.82
C ALA A 85 5.33 -10.97 -3.84
N ARG A 86 6.21 -11.96 -3.66
CA ARG A 86 7.28 -12.31 -4.60
C ARG A 86 6.80 -12.76 -5.96
N ASN A 87 5.55 -13.15 -6.18
CA ASN A 87 5.10 -13.58 -7.51
C ASN A 87 4.13 -12.59 -8.15
N PHE A 88 3.74 -11.53 -7.44
CA PHE A 88 2.79 -10.56 -7.97
C PHE A 88 3.44 -9.69 -9.05
N GLN A 89 2.75 -9.55 -10.18
CA GLN A 89 3.18 -8.69 -11.30
C GLN A 89 2.57 -7.29 -11.18
N LEU A 90 3.44 -6.29 -11.06
CA LEU A 90 3.06 -4.89 -10.98
C LEU A 90 2.56 -4.37 -12.33
N GLN A 91 1.40 -3.71 -12.32
CA GLN A 91 0.67 -3.32 -13.53
C GLN A 91 1.03 -1.91 -14.04
N GLY A 92 2.12 -1.32 -13.56
CA GLY A 92 2.60 -0.02 -14.03
C GLY A 92 3.32 0.84 -13.00
N LYS A 93 3.84 2.00 -13.46
CA LYS A 93 4.75 2.88 -12.71
C LYS A 93 4.19 3.33 -11.36
N ASN A 94 2.88 3.60 -11.29
CA ASN A 94 2.22 4.02 -10.06
C ASN A 94 2.17 2.92 -9.00
N ASP A 95 2.01 1.65 -9.41
CA ASP A 95 1.99 0.54 -8.46
C ASP A 95 3.40 0.25 -7.96
N ALA A 96 4.38 0.27 -8.87
CA ALA A 96 5.80 0.14 -8.53
C ALA A 96 6.28 1.26 -7.59
N SER A 97 5.94 2.54 -7.87
CA SER A 97 6.27 3.66 -6.97
C SER A 97 5.71 3.46 -5.58
N ARG A 98 4.46 3.00 -5.45
CA ARG A 98 3.83 2.76 -4.13
C ARG A 98 4.47 1.59 -3.39
N ILE A 99 4.87 0.53 -4.09
CA ILE A 99 5.62 -0.57 -3.48
C ILE A 99 7.02 -0.12 -3.05
N ARG A 100 7.67 0.74 -3.85
CA ARG A 100 8.96 1.33 -3.52
C ARG A 100 8.92 2.13 -2.22
N ASP A 101 7.85 2.90 -1.98
CA ASP A 101 7.64 3.60 -0.71
C ASP A 101 7.59 2.61 0.48
N VAL A 102 6.89 1.48 0.32
CA VAL A 102 6.78 0.46 1.38
C VAL A 102 8.10 -0.28 1.58
N TYR A 103 8.82 -0.59 0.51
CA TYR A 103 10.17 -1.15 0.57
C TYR A 103 11.13 -0.23 1.33
N GLN A 104 11.11 1.07 1.03
CA GLN A 104 11.93 2.07 1.74
C GLN A 104 11.60 2.10 3.24
N LEU A 105 10.32 2.01 3.61
CA LEU A 105 9.92 1.88 5.01
C LEU A 105 10.46 0.58 5.61
N ALA A 106 10.23 -0.58 4.98
CA ALA A 106 10.60 -1.89 5.51
C ALA A 106 12.11 -2.01 5.78
N ARG A 107 12.96 -1.43 4.92
CA ARG A 107 14.42 -1.44 5.10
C ARG A 107 14.92 -0.69 6.32
N GLN A 108 14.13 0.21 6.89
CA GLN A 108 14.51 0.95 8.11
C GLN A 108 14.46 0.05 9.35
N TYR A 109 13.81 -1.12 9.26
CA TYR A 109 13.56 -2.01 10.38
C TYR A 109 14.13 -3.41 10.08
N PRO A 110 15.28 -3.78 10.66
CA PRO A 110 15.92 -5.08 10.41
C PRO A 110 15.03 -6.30 10.67
N ALA A 111 14.07 -6.19 11.61
CA ALA A 111 13.09 -7.24 11.90
C ALA A 111 12.19 -7.61 10.69
N HIS A 112 12.15 -6.77 9.66
CA HIS A 112 11.35 -6.98 8.46
C HIS A 112 12.21 -7.26 7.21
N ALA A 113 13.43 -7.78 7.38
CA ALA A 113 14.35 -8.08 6.27
C ALA A 113 13.75 -9.01 5.21
N GLU A 114 13.02 -10.06 5.61
CA GLU A 114 12.37 -10.98 4.64
C GLU A 114 11.29 -10.29 3.81
N LEU A 115 10.48 -9.43 4.45
CA LEU A 115 9.47 -8.63 3.77
C LEU A 115 10.13 -7.62 2.82
N ALA A 116 11.17 -6.93 3.27
CA ALA A 116 11.93 -6.00 2.43
C ALA A 116 12.54 -6.72 1.22
N GLY A 117 13.07 -7.94 1.40
CA GLY A 117 13.58 -8.78 0.32
C GLY A 117 12.50 -9.15 -0.70
N ALA A 118 11.33 -9.62 -0.24
CA ALA A 118 10.21 -9.94 -1.12
C ALA A 118 9.73 -8.73 -1.94
N LEU A 119 9.70 -7.53 -1.35
CA LEU A 119 9.35 -6.29 -2.05
C LEU A 119 10.44 -5.85 -3.03
N ALA A 120 11.73 -6.07 -2.71
CA ALA A 120 12.83 -5.79 -3.63
C ALA A 120 12.75 -6.68 -4.88
N GLU A 121 12.62 -7.99 -4.70
CA GLU A 121 12.47 -8.94 -5.81
C GLU A 121 11.27 -8.59 -6.71
N MET A 122 10.17 -8.11 -6.10
CA MET A 122 8.98 -7.64 -6.81
C MET A 122 9.26 -6.41 -7.69
N LEU A 123 10.07 -5.47 -7.19
CA LEU A 123 10.48 -4.28 -7.93
C LEU A 123 11.49 -4.63 -9.04
N ASP A 124 12.48 -5.48 -8.75
CA ASP A 124 13.52 -5.87 -9.70
C ASP A 124 12.91 -6.52 -10.96
N ARG A 125 11.93 -7.42 -10.78
CA ARG A 125 11.21 -8.00 -11.92
C ARG A 125 10.42 -6.98 -12.73
N TYR A 126 9.81 -6.00 -12.06
CA TYR A 126 9.09 -4.94 -12.76
C TYR A 126 10.05 -4.06 -13.56
N ASP A 127 11.17 -3.66 -12.96
CA ASP A 127 12.17 -2.80 -13.59
C ASP A 127 12.84 -3.54 -14.78
N ALA A 128 13.09 -4.85 -14.67
CA ALA A 128 13.54 -5.69 -15.79
C ALA A 128 12.53 -5.72 -16.94
N ALA A 129 11.24 -5.98 -16.65
CA ALA A 129 10.19 -6.10 -17.67
C ALA A 129 9.84 -4.77 -18.40
N VAL A 130 10.22 -3.62 -17.84
CA VAL A 130 10.02 -2.30 -18.46
C VAL A 130 11.26 -1.81 -19.22
N SER A 131 12.39 -2.46 -19.02
CA SER A 131 13.65 -2.16 -19.72
C SER A 131 13.79 -2.90 -21.06
N GLU A 132 12.91 -3.86 -21.31
CA GLU A 132 12.72 -4.59 -22.58
C GLU A 132 11.70 -3.87 -23.48
#